data_AF-H9FHE8-F1
#
_entry.id   AF-H9FHE8-F1
#
_cell.length_a   1.000
_cell.length_b   1.000
_cell.length_c   1.000
_cell.angle_alpha   90.00
_cell.angle_beta   90.00
_cell.angle_gamma   90.00
#
_symmetry.space_group_name_H-M   'P 1'
#
loop_
_entity.id
_entity.type
_entity.pdbx_description
1 polymer ?
#
loop_
_entity_poly.entity_id
_entity_poly.type
_entity_poly.pdbx_seq_one_letter_code
_entity_poly.pdbx_strand_id
1 'polypeptide(L)'
;AAHTRCGPVVVPEEHLQQCRVYRGGKWPHRAVGVPDQEGISDADFVLYVGALATERCSQENIISYAAYCQQEADMDRPIAGYANLCPNMISTQPQEFIGMLSTVKHEVIHALGFSAGLFAFYHDKDGNPLTSRFADGLPPFNYSLGLYQWSDKVVRKVERLWDVRDNKIVRHTV
;
A
#
# COMPACT_ATOMS: atom_id res chain seq x y z
N ALA A 1 3.48 -26.10 6.35
CA ALA A 1 4.37 -25.05 6.87
C ALA A 1 3.64 -23.70 6.76
N ALA A 2 3.86 -22.77 7.69
CA ALA A 2 3.37 -21.41 7.51
C ALA A 2 4.31 -20.69 6.53
N HIS A 3 3.80 -20.26 5.38
CA HIS A 3 4.57 -19.51 4.38
C HIS A 3 4.37 -18.01 4.57
N THR A 4 5.42 -17.23 4.34
CA THR A 4 5.33 -15.76 4.28
C THR A 4 4.52 -15.34 3.06
N ARG A 5 3.63 -14.36 3.23
CA ARG A 5 2.72 -13.90 2.18
C ARG A 5 2.74 -12.38 2.07
N CYS A 6 2.58 -11.91 0.84
CA CYS A 6 2.27 -10.52 0.52
C CYS A 6 0.84 -10.52 -0.02
N GLY A 7 -0.12 -10.13 0.82
CA GLY A 7 -1.54 -10.34 0.53
C GLY A 7 -1.87 -11.85 0.40
N PRO A 8 -2.58 -12.29 -0.64
CA PRO A 8 -2.87 -13.71 -0.83
C PRO A 8 -1.72 -14.49 -1.47
N VAL A 9 -0.70 -13.81 -2.02
CA VAL A 9 0.38 -14.45 -2.78
C VAL A 9 1.49 -14.92 -1.84
N VAL A 10 1.98 -16.14 -2.07
CA VAL A 10 3.15 -16.68 -1.35
C VAL A 10 4.40 -16.00 -1.89
N VAL A 11 5.22 -15.45 -0.99
CA VAL A 11 6.50 -14.85 -1.35
C VAL A 11 7.53 -15.97 -1.50
N PRO A 12 8.28 -16.05 -2.62
CA PRO A 12 9.38 -16.99 -2.77
C PRO A 12 10.41 -16.82 -1.65
N GLU A 13 10.90 -17.93 -1.11
CA GLU A 13 11.80 -17.91 0.05
C GLU A 13 13.07 -17.13 -0.26
N GLU A 14 13.58 -17.23 -1.50
CA GLU A 14 14.74 -16.50 -2.01
C GLU A 14 14.61 -14.97 -1.93
N HIS A 15 13.39 -14.44 -1.83
CA HIS A 15 13.14 -12.99 -1.68
C HIS A 15 13.11 -12.53 -0.22
N LEU A 16 13.15 -13.46 0.75
CA LEU A 16 12.95 -13.15 2.15
C LEU A 16 14.23 -12.74 2.87
N GLN A 17 14.11 -11.69 3.69
CA GLN A 17 15.10 -11.34 4.70
C GLN A 17 14.86 -12.13 5.98
N GLN A 18 15.93 -12.33 6.75
CA GLN A 18 15.89 -12.98 8.04
C GLN A 18 14.98 -12.22 9.00
N CYS A 19 14.10 -12.96 9.69
CA CYS A 19 13.19 -12.37 10.64
C CYS A 19 13.94 -11.81 11.85
N ARG A 20 13.53 -10.63 12.31
CA ARG A 20 14.09 -9.95 13.49
C ARG A 20 12.97 -9.68 14.48
N VAL A 21 13.15 -10.11 15.73
CA VAL A 21 12.12 -9.97 16.77
C VAL A 21 12.57 -9.05 17.89
N TYR A 22 11.63 -8.25 18.41
CA TYR A 22 11.85 -7.38 19.56
C TYR A 22 11.54 -8.15 20.85
N ARG A 23 12.48 -8.18 21.81
CA ARG A 23 12.28 -8.87 23.11
C ARG A 23 12.63 -7.96 24.28
N GLY A 24 11.63 -7.56 25.06
CA GLY A 24 11.83 -6.94 26.37
C GLY A 24 12.13 -5.44 26.36
N GLY A 25 11.51 -4.66 25.47
CA GLY A 25 11.53 -3.19 25.55
C GLY A 25 12.85 -2.51 25.13
N LYS A 26 13.95 -3.27 25.02
CA LYS A 26 15.26 -2.79 24.56
C LYS A 26 15.51 -3.27 23.13
N TRP A 27 15.97 -2.37 22.27
CA TRP A 27 16.64 -2.70 21.02
C TRP A 27 17.82 -3.63 21.35
N PRO A 28 17.71 -4.93 21.05
CA PRO A 28 18.41 -5.40 19.86
C PRO A 28 17.60 -6.40 19.02
N HIS A 29 17.80 -6.34 17.71
CA HIS A 29 17.30 -7.31 16.74
C HIS A 29 17.96 -8.68 16.98
N ARG A 30 17.30 -9.58 17.72
CA ARG A 30 17.70 -10.98 17.63
C ARG A 30 17.18 -11.53 16.32
N ALA A 31 18.10 -11.84 15.42
CA ALA A 31 17.78 -12.53 14.19
C ALA A 31 17.34 -13.96 14.51
N VAL A 32 16.23 -14.39 13.91
CA VAL A 32 15.61 -15.70 14.12
C VAL A 32 15.22 -16.31 12.78
N GLY A 33 15.34 -17.63 12.68
CA GLY A 33 15.01 -18.35 11.44
C GLY A 33 16.15 -18.34 10.42
N VAL A 34 15.78 -18.60 9.17
CA VAL A 34 16.70 -18.73 8.04
C VAL A 34 17.44 -17.40 7.83
N PRO A 35 18.77 -17.41 7.57
CA PRO A 35 19.52 -16.22 7.19
C PRO A 35 18.93 -15.52 5.95
N ASP A 36 19.35 -14.27 5.74
CA ASP A 36 18.97 -13.51 4.54
C ASP A 36 19.23 -14.35 3.29
N GLN A 37 18.23 -14.44 2.42
CA GLN A 37 18.38 -15.06 1.12
C GLN A 37 18.96 -14.06 0.11
N GLU A 38 19.12 -14.49 -1.15
CA GLU A 38 19.71 -13.67 -2.22
C GLU A 38 18.97 -12.33 -2.42
N GLY A 39 17.66 -12.30 -2.16
CA GLY A 39 16.83 -11.14 -2.44
C GLY A 39 16.63 -10.95 -3.93
N ILE A 40 16.28 -9.72 -4.33
CA ILE A 40 16.13 -9.35 -5.74
C ILE A 40 17.08 -8.18 -6.00
N SER A 41 18.03 -8.36 -6.92
CA SER A 41 18.92 -7.29 -7.36
C SER A 41 18.24 -6.39 -8.39
N ASP A 42 18.71 -5.14 -8.48
CA ASP A 42 18.31 -4.17 -9.52
C ASP A 42 16.78 -3.92 -9.63
N ALA A 43 16.08 -3.98 -8.49
CA ALA A 43 14.64 -3.73 -8.42
C ALA A 43 14.31 -2.66 -7.38
N ASP A 44 13.60 -1.62 -7.79
CA ASP A 44 13.08 -0.61 -6.87
C ASP A 44 11.81 -1.09 -6.16
N PHE A 45 11.01 -1.93 -6.81
CA PHE A 45 9.73 -2.42 -6.31
C PHE A 45 9.40 -3.81 -6.86
N VAL A 46 8.86 -4.68 -6.01
CA VAL A 46 8.46 -6.05 -6.37
C VAL A 46 6.95 -6.17 -6.25
N LEU A 47 6.27 -6.46 -7.36
CA LEU A 47 4.83 -6.70 -7.39
C LEU A 47 4.53 -8.20 -7.50
N TYR A 48 3.99 -8.79 -6.44
CA TYR A 48 3.50 -10.16 -6.45
C TYR A 48 2.08 -10.22 -7.03
N VAL A 49 1.93 -10.80 -8.22
CA VAL A 49 0.64 -10.86 -8.91
C VAL A 49 -0.01 -12.23 -8.71
N GLY A 50 -1.27 -12.24 -8.29
CA GLY A 50 -2.08 -13.44 -8.12
C GLY A 50 -3.39 -13.37 -8.89
N ALA A 51 -3.94 -14.54 -9.21
CA ALA A 51 -5.29 -14.72 -9.71
C ALA A 51 -6.03 -15.73 -8.81
N LEU A 52 -6.24 -15.35 -7.55
CA LEU A 52 -6.75 -16.25 -6.52
C LEU A 52 -8.18 -15.89 -6.13
N ALA A 53 -9.06 -16.89 -6.09
CA ALA A 53 -10.40 -16.77 -5.52
C ALA A 53 -10.30 -16.72 -3.99
N THR A 54 -10.36 -15.51 -3.45
CA THR A 54 -10.28 -15.24 -2.00
C THR A 54 -11.65 -14.82 -1.46
N GLU A 55 -11.84 -14.83 -0.14
CA GLU A 55 -13.09 -14.31 0.47
C GLU A 55 -13.39 -12.87 0.05
N ARG A 56 -12.34 -12.05 -0.11
CA ARG A 56 -12.47 -10.69 -0.62
C ARG A 56 -13.01 -10.63 -2.05
N CYS A 57 -12.72 -11.63 -2.88
CA CYS A 57 -13.32 -11.72 -4.22
C CYS A 57 -14.81 -12.09 -4.20
N SER A 58 -15.32 -12.62 -3.08
CA SER A 58 -16.74 -12.92 -2.91
C SER A 58 -17.54 -11.70 -2.42
N GLN A 59 -16.87 -10.60 -2.06
CA GLN A 59 -17.54 -9.33 -1.78
C GLN A 59 -17.98 -8.69 -3.10
N GLU A 60 -19.18 -8.11 -3.11
CA GLU A 60 -19.80 -7.62 -4.34
C GLU A 60 -18.90 -6.62 -5.09
N ASN A 61 -18.75 -6.83 -6.40
CA ASN A 61 -18.06 -5.96 -7.36
C ASN A 61 -16.54 -5.77 -7.19
N ILE A 62 -15.84 -6.64 -6.44
CA ILE A 62 -14.37 -6.60 -6.38
C ILE A 62 -13.77 -7.37 -7.57
N ILE A 63 -13.29 -6.62 -8.56
CA ILE A 63 -12.60 -7.17 -9.75
C ILE A 63 -11.14 -7.50 -9.44
N SER A 64 -10.48 -6.63 -8.68
CA SER A 64 -9.10 -6.77 -8.27
C SER A 64 -8.86 -5.96 -7.01
N TYR A 65 -7.82 -6.31 -6.27
CA TYR A 65 -7.36 -5.51 -5.16
C TYR A 65 -5.85 -5.62 -5.01
N ALA A 66 -5.22 -4.53 -4.60
CA ALA A 66 -3.79 -4.48 -4.38
C ALA A 66 -3.44 -3.66 -3.13
N ALA A 67 -2.28 -3.94 -2.56
CA ALA A 67 -1.72 -3.14 -1.48
C ALA A 67 -0.20 -3.35 -1.40
N TYR A 68 0.46 -2.44 -0.70
CA TYR A 68 1.83 -2.64 -0.26
C TYR A 68 1.88 -3.69 0.85
N CYS A 69 3.00 -4.38 0.98
CA CYS A 69 3.26 -5.29 2.09
C CYS A 69 4.58 -5.03 2.80
N GLN A 70 5.51 -4.29 2.18
CA GLN A 70 6.79 -3.93 2.78
C GLN A 70 7.19 -2.51 2.37
N GLN A 71 7.70 -1.77 3.34
CA GLN A 71 8.39 -0.49 3.16
C GLN A 71 9.88 -0.67 3.47
N GLU A 72 10.74 0.10 2.82
CA GLU A 72 12.14 0.22 3.23
C GLU A 72 12.26 1.09 4.49
N ALA A 73 13.38 0.95 5.20
CA ALA A 73 13.50 1.41 6.58
C ALA A 73 13.79 2.92 6.72
N ASP A 74 14.37 3.56 5.69
CA ASP A 74 14.92 4.91 5.81
C ASP A 74 13.93 5.98 5.36
N MET A 75 13.26 5.81 4.22
CA MET A 75 12.30 6.78 3.67
C MET A 75 10.87 6.24 3.58
N ASP A 76 10.59 5.12 4.25
CA ASP A 76 9.27 4.49 4.31
C ASP A 76 8.67 4.16 2.92
N ARG A 77 9.51 4.08 1.88
CA ARG A 77 9.07 3.84 0.51
C ARG A 77 8.58 2.40 0.35
N PRO A 78 7.40 2.15 -0.24
CA PRO A 78 7.01 0.79 -0.59
C PRO A 78 8.05 0.14 -1.50
N ILE A 79 8.50 -1.06 -1.14
CA ILE A 79 9.44 -1.88 -1.93
C ILE A 79 8.84 -3.21 -2.36
N ALA A 80 7.74 -3.62 -1.73
CA ALA A 80 6.98 -4.76 -2.18
C ALA A 80 5.49 -4.54 -1.97
N GLY A 81 4.71 -5.08 -2.89
CA GLY A 81 3.26 -5.12 -2.81
C GLY A 81 2.71 -6.27 -3.62
N TYR A 82 1.40 -6.42 -3.60
CA TYR A 82 0.72 -7.45 -4.35
C TYR A 82 -0.45 -6.87 -5.13
N ALA A 83 -0.83 -7.54 -6.20
CA ALA A 83 -2.09 -7.32 -6.90
C ALA A 83 -2.76 -8.68 -7.12
N ASN A 84 -3.98 -8.83 -6.62
CA ASN A 84 -4.78 -10.02 -6.85
C ASN A 84 -5.95 -9.70 -7.78
N LEU A 85 -6.02 -10.40 -8.91
CA LEU A 85 -7.14 -10.37 -9.84
C LEU A 85 -8.14 -11.44 -9.42
N CYS A 86 -9.41 -11.10 -9.26
CA CYS A 86 -10.44 -12.05 -8.87
C CYS A 86 -10.91 -12.85 -10.10
N PRO A 87 -10.58 -14.14 -10.24
CA PRO A 87 -10.69 -14.85 -11.53
C PRO A 87 -12.08 -14.82 -12.16
N ASN A 88 -13.13 -14.94 -11.34
CA ASN A 88 -14.52 -14.98 -11.80
C ASN A 88 -15.07 -13.59 -12.18
N MET A 89 -14.34 -12.51 -11.87
CA MET A 89 -14.73 -11.13 -12.14
C MET A 89 -13.94 -10.53 -13.30
N ILE A 90 -12.98 -11.27 -13.88
CA ILE A 90 -12.21 -10.84 -15.05
C ILE A 90 -13.05 -11.12 -16.29
N SER A 91 -13.48 -10.06 -16.96
CA SER A 91 -14.13 -10.17 -18.27
C SER A 91 -13.12 -10.47 -19.37
N THR A 92 -13.51 -11.35 -20.29
CA THR A 92 -12.77 -11.66 -21.51
C THR A 92 -13.31 -10.91 -22.73
N GLN A 93 -14.34 -10.07 -22.55
CA GLN A 93 -14.93 -9.30 -23.64
C GLN A 93 -14.02 -8.14 -24.06
N PRO A 94 -13.68 -8.00 -25.36
CA PRO A 94 -12.78 -6.93 -25.83
C PRO A 94 -13.26 -5.51 -25.48
N GLN A 95 -14.57 -5.29 -25.42
CA GLN A 95 -15.17 -3.99 -25.11
C GLN A 95 -14.89 -3.54 -23.67
N GLU A 96 -14.67 -4.48 -22.75
CA GLU A 96 -14.44 -4.21 -21.32
C GLU A 96 -12.94 -4.11 -20.98
N PHE A 97 -12.05 -4.46 -21.92
CA PHE A 97 -10.60 -4.46 -21.71
C PHE A 97 -10.05 -3.13 -21.19
N ILE A 98 -10.52 -2.01 -21.74
CA ILE A 98 -10.05 -0.68 -21.32
C ILE A 98 -10.46 -0.36 -19.88
N GLY A 99 -11.69 -0.74 -19.49
CA GLY A 99 -12.15 -0.60 -18.11
C GLY A 99 -11.32 -1.45 -17.15
N MET A 100 -11.13 -2.73 -17.50
CA MET A 100 -10.30 -3.67 -16.73
C MET A 100 -8.87 -3.18 -16.57
N LEU A 101 -8.24 -2.70 -17.64
CA LEU A 101 -6.89 -2.15 -17.61
C LEU A 101 -6.81 -0.91 -16.70
N SER A 102 -7.82 -0.04 -16.72
CA SER A 102 -7.89 1.11 -15.83
C SER A 102 -7.99 0.68 -14.36
N THR A 103 -8.82 -0.31 -14.06
CA THR A 103 -8.96 -0.86 -12.69
C THR A 103 -7.64 -1.45 -12.21
N VAL A 104 -6.96 -2.27 -13.03
CA VAL A 104 -5.66 -2.85 -12.63
C VAL A 104 -4.62 -1.77 -12.39
N LYS A 105 -4.58 -0.72 -13.22
CA LYS A 105 -3.69 0.44 -12.99
C LYS A 105 -3.99 1.13 -11.65
N HIS A 106 -5.27 1.33 -11.34
CA HIS A 106 -5.71 1.92 -10.07
C HIS A 106 -5.20 1.11 -8.87
N GLU A 107 -5.36 -0.21 -8.92
CA GLU A 107 -4.89 -1.11 -7.87
C GLU A 107 -3.35 -1.09 -7.75
N VAL A 108 -2.62 -1.16 -8.87
CA VAL A 108 -1.15 -1.08 -8.83
C VAL A 108 -0.67 0.23 -8.20
N ILE A 109 -1.34 1.35 -8.45
CA ILE A 109 -1.03 2.66 -7.84
C ILE A 109 -1.21 2.62 -6.31
N HIS A 110 -2.19 1.89 -5.78
CA HIS A 110 -2.31 1.67 -4.33
C HIS A 110 -1.08 0.94 -3.77
N ALA A 111 -0.62 -0.12 -4.44
CA ALA A 111 0.56 -0.88 -4.02
C ALA A 111 1.87 -0.06 -4.08
N LEU A 112 1.96 0.88 -5.04
CA LEU A 112 3.12 1.74 -5.22
C LEU A 112 3.21 2.89 -4.21
N GLY A 113 2.12 3.23 -3.51
CA GLY A 113 2.18 4.23 -2.45
C GLY A 113 0.93 5.06 -2.24
N PHE A 114 0.01 5.11 -3.20
CA PHE A 114 -1.21 5.91 -3.09
C PHE A 114 -2.24 5.20 -2.21
N SER A 115 -1.89 4.95 -0.95
CA SER A 115 -2.71 4.23 0.02
C SER A 115 -2.87 5.08 1.27
N ALA A 116 -4.09 5.15 1.82
CA ALA A 116 -4.37 5.96 3.01
C ALA A 116 -3.46 5.61 4.20
N GLY A 117 -3.09 4.34 4.35
CA GLY A 117 -2.14 3.89 5.38
C GLY A 117 -0.70 4.39 5.21
N LEU A 118 -0.34 4.88 4.03
CA LEU A 118 0.99 5.40 3.72
C LEU A 118 1.07 6.93 3.74
N PHE A 119 -0.04 7.66 3.70
CA PHE A 119 -0.01 9.12 3.61
C PHE A 119 0.75 9.77 4.77
N ALA A 120 0.67 9.21 5.98
CA ALA A 120 1.43 9.71 7.12
C ALA A 120 2.94 9.53 6.98
N PHE A 121 3.40 8.66 6.07
CA PHE A 121 4.80 8.31 5.88
C PHE A 121 5.47 9.04 4.72
N TYR A 122 4.77 9.97 4.05
CA TYR A 122 5.35 10.66 2.90
C TYR A 122 6.51 11.58 3.31
N HIS A 123 7.49 11.68 2.42
CA HIS A 123 8.66 12.55 2.54
C HIS A 123 8.62 13.65 1.48
N ASP A 124 9.29 14.76 1.74
CA ASP A 124 9.54 15.78 0.72
C ASP A 124 10.68 15.39 -0.22
N LYS A 125 10.97 16.24 -1.21
CA LYS A 125 12.02 16.04 -2.20
C LYS A 125 13.44 15.95 -1.61
N ASP A 126 13.61 16.45 -0.39
CA ASP A 126 14.90 16.47 0.31
C ASP A 126 14.99 15.30 1.31
N GLY A 127 13.98 14.40 1.32
CA GLY A 127 13.91 13.22 2.17
C GLY A 127 13.39 13.48 3.58
N ASN A 128 12.84 14.66 3.88
CA ASN A 128 12.32 14.96 5.22
C ASN A 128 10.86 14.51 5.37
N PRO A 129 10.47 13.92 6.51
CA PRO A 129 9.08 13.53 6.73
C PRO A 129 8.11 14.72 6.63
N LEU A 130 7.05 14.58 5.84
CA LEU A 130 5.98 15.58 5.74
C LEU A 130 5.06 15.56 6.96
N THR A 131 5.06 14.47 7.72
CA THR A 131 4.34 14.31 8.98
C THR A 131 5.34 14.16 10.13
N SER A 132 5.07 14.81 11.26
CA SER A 132 5.89 14.70 12.48
C SER A 132 5.97 13.26 12.98
N ARG A 133 7.16 12.85 13.43
CA ARG A 133 7.43 11.52 13.98
C ARG A 133 7.66 11.58 15.49
N PHE A 134 7.33 10.50 16.19
CA PHE A 134 7.77 10.28 17.57
C PHE A 134 9.23 9.80 17.62
N ALA A 135 9.75 9.58 18.82
CA ALA A 135 11.12 9.13 19.04
C ALA A 135 11.40 7.72 18.47
N ASP A 136 10.35 6.94 18.19
CA ASP A 136 10.43 5.63 17.54
C ASP A 136 10.42 5.71 16.00
N GLY A 137 10.33 6.91 15.42
CA GLY A 137 10.28 7.14 13.98
C GLY A 137 8.88 7.03 13.36
N LEU A 138 7.85 6.67 14.14
CA LEU A 138 6.50 6.49 13.63
C LEU A 138 5.67 7.78 13.70
N PRO A 139 4.75 8.01 12.75
CA PRO A 139 3.77 9.08 12.85
C PRO A 139 2.77 8.84 14.00
N PRO A 140 1.99 9.84 14.42
CA PRO A 140 0.89 9.64 15.36
C PRO A 140 -0.16 8.68 14.79
N PHE A 141 -0.68 7.78 15.63
CA PHE A 141 -1.72 6.83 15.22
C PHE A 141 -3.12 7.36 15.53
N ASN A 142 -4.02 7.31 14.55
CA ASN A 142 -5.44 7.67 14.72
C ASN A 142 -6.26 6.40 14.94
N TYR A 143 -6.63 6.14 16.19
CA TYR A 143 -7.42 4.95 16.58
C TYR A 143 -8.82 4.90 15.98
N SER A 144 -9.44 6.05 15.68
CA SER A 144 -10.77 6.10 15.06
C SER A 144 -10.73 5.67 13.58
N LEU A 145 -9.65 6.00 12.88
CA LEU A 145 -9.45 5.61 11.48
C LEU A 145 -8.74 4.26 11.34
N GLY A 146 -8.04 3.81 12.39
CA GLY A 146 -7.17 2.62 12.32
C GLY A 146 -5.93 2.83 11.45
N LEU A 147 -5.50 4.08 11.26
CA LEU A 147 -4.40 4.46 10.38
C LEU A 147 -3.46 5.46 11.06
N TYR A 148 -2.23 5.56 10.58
CA TYR A 148 -1.35 6.65 10.94
C TYR A 148 -1.89 7.98 10.39
N GLN A 149 -1.86 9.01 11.23
CA GLN A 149 -2.42 10.33 10.94
C GLN A 149 -1.43 11.14 10.11
N TRP A 150 -1.82 11.48 8.88
CA TRP A 150 -1.08 12.39 8.03
C TRP A 150 -1.20 13.85 8.48
N SER A 151 -0.26 14.69 8.05
CA SER A 151 -0.33 16.14 8.20
C SER A 151 -1.04 16.84 7.03
N ASP A 152 -1.41 18.11 7.22
CA ASP A 152 -1.99 18.97 6.18
C ASP A 152 -1.02 19.26 5.01
N LYS A 153 0.27 18.91 5.14
CA LYS A 153 1.23 18.97 4.03
C LYS A 153 1.01 17.84 3.02
N VAL A 154 0.40 16.73 3.44
CA VAL A 154 0.14 15.57 2.58
C VAL A 154 -1.30 15.57 2.08
N VAL A 155 -2.26 15.55 3.00
CA VAL A 155 -3.69 15.58 2.68
C VAL A 155 -4.35 16.61 3.57
N ARG A 156 -5.01 17.58 2.93
CA ARG A 156 -5.76 18.63 3.60
C ARG A 156 -7.12 18.80 2.95
N LYS A 157 -8.11 19.18 3.75
CA LYS A 157 -9.40 19.62 3.24
C LYS A 157 -9.25 21.00 2.63
N VAL A 158 -9.90 21.19 1.49
CA VAL A 158 -9.87 22.45 0.75
C VAL A 158 -11.26 22.77 0.22
N GLU A 159 -11.61 24.05 0.23
CA GLU A 159 -12.83 24.49 -0.44
C GLU A 159 -12.56 24.68 -1.94
N ARG A 160 -13.49 24.17 -2.76
CA ARG A 160 -13.52 24.35 -4.20
C ARG A 160 -14.83 24.99 -4.59
N LEU A 161 -14.76 25.88 -5.58
CA LEU A 161 -15.92 26.49 -6.22
C LEU A 161 -16.29 25.67 -7.44
N TRP A 162 -17.52 25.18 -7.47
CA TRP A 162 -18.05 24.37 -8.55
C TRP A 162 -19.09 25.19 -9.30
N ASP A 163 -18.88 25.34 -10.61
CA ASP A 163 -19.89 25.88 -11.51
C ASP A 163 -20.92 24.77 -11.78
N VAL A 164 -22.16 24.99 -11.35
CA VAL A 164 -23.29 24.11 -11.64
C VAL A 164 -24.27 24.83 -12.56
N ARG A 165 -25.22 24.09 -13.13
CA ARG A 165 -26.20 24.65 -14.08
C ARG A 165 -26.81 25.97 -13.58
N ASP A 166 -27.16 26.82 -14.53
CA ASP A 166 -27.75 28.14 -14.31
C ASP A 166 -26.79 29.18 -13.69
N ASN A 167 -25.49 29.11 -14.05
CA ASN A 167 -24.42 30.01 -13.57
C ASN A 167 -24.34 30.09 -12.04
N LYS A 168 -24.67 28.98 -11.36
CA LYS A 168 -24.66 28.93 -9.90
C LYS A 168 -23.33 28.37 -9.44
N ILE A 169 -22.64 29.13 -8.59
CA ILE A 169 -21.39 28.67 -7.98
C ILE A 169 -21.70 28.10 -6.60
N VAL A 170 -21.34 26.84 -6.37
CA VAL A 170 -21.46 26.18 -5.06
C VAL A 170 -20.09 25.94 -4.45
N ARG A 171 -19.99 26.13 -3.12
CA ARG A 171 -18.79 25.79 -2.35
C ARG A 171 -18.89 24.33 -1.94
N HIS A 172 -17.85 23.57 -2.24
CA HIS A 172 -17.73 22.18 -1.84
C HIS A 172 -16.38 21.96 -1.15
N THR A 173 -16.43 21.44 0.07
CA THR A 173 -15.23 21.01 0.79
C THR A 173 -14.84 19.62 0.31
N VAL A 174 -13.66 19.50 -0.28
CA VAL A 174 -13.04 18.24 -0.72
C VAL A 174 -11.74 17.97 0.02
#